data_AF-A0A944LKD2-F1
#
_entry.id   AF-A0A944LKD2-F1
#
_cell.length_a   1.000
_cell.length_b   1.000
_cell.length_c   1.000
_cell.angle_alpha   90.00
_cell.angle_beta   90.00
_cell.angle_gamma   90.00
#
_symmetry.space_group_name_H-M   'P 1'
#
loop_
_entity.id
_entity.type
_entity.pdbx_description
1 polymer ?
#
loop_
_entity_poly.entity_id
_entity_poly.type
_entity_poly.pdbx_seq_one_letter_code
_entity_poly.pdbx_strand_id
1 'polypeptide(L)'
;MNIFNLGGGAGETTGPASTAMCSRKACRADASWQLLWNNPKIHTPDRRKVWLACGEHKEWLEDYLQTRGLWKETVPLDAAATPGGTR
;
A
#
# COMPACT_ATOMS: atom_id res chain seq x y z
N MET A 1 19.74 3.50 29.78
CA MET A 1 20.50 3.28 28.53
C MET A 1 19.52 3.29 27.36
N ASN A 2 19.62 4.30 26.49
CA ASN A 2 18.82 4.46 25.26
C ASN A 2 19.25 3.47 24.16
N ILE A 3 18.28 2.91 23.41
CA ILE A 3 18.52 2.30 22.07
C ILE A 3 17.41 2.57 21.04
N PHE A 4 16.63 3.65 21.18
CA PHE A 4 15.93 4.18 20.00
C PHE A 4 16.99 4.55 18.94
N ASN A 5 17.00 3.85 17.80
CA ASN A 5 17.22 4.36 16.43
C ASN A 5 17.92 3.34 15.49
N LEU A 6 17.13 2.70 14.62
CA LEU A 6 17.45 2.37 13.22
C LEU A 6 16.08 2.24 12.52
N GLY A 7 15.56 3.18 11.73
CA GLY A 7 16.26 4.14 10.90
C GLY A 7 16.71 3.48 9.62
N GLY A 8 15.81 3.42 8.63
CA GLY A 8 16.17 3.37 7.21
C GLY A 8 16.83 2.09 6.71
N GLY A 9 16.01 1.19 6.18
CA GLY A 9 16.46 0.06 5.38
C GLY A 9 15.26 -0.58 4.72
N ALA A 10 14.61 0.13 3.80
CA ALA A 10 13.76 -0.52 2.81
C ALA A 10 14.69 -1.32 1.90
N GLY A 11 15.16 -2.46 2.42
CA GLY A 11 15.94 -3.43 1.69
C GLY A 11 15.10 -3.97 0.56
N GLU A 12 15.54 -3.62 -0.64
CA GLU A 12 15.20 -4.22 -1.92
C GLU A 12 14.91 -5.72 -1.81
N THR A 13 13.68 -6.10 -2.15
CA THR A 13 13.39 -7.45 -2.62
C THR A 13 13.32 -7.40 -4.15
N THR A 14 14.47 -7.47 -4.81
CA THR A 14 14.53 -7.91 -6.21
C THR A 14 14.30 -9.42 -6.23
N GLY A 15 13.08 -9.84 -6.55
CA GLY A 15 12.66 -11.23 -6.74
C GLY A 15 11.66 -11.32 -7.91
N PRO A 16 11.55 -12.48 -8.59
CA PRO A 16 10.87 -12.60 -9.88
C PRO A 16 9.42 -12.16 -9.75
N ALA A 17 8.97 -11.24 -10.61
CA ALA A 17 7.58 -10.78 -10.79
C ALA A 17 6.61 -11.33 -9.73
N SER A 18 6.80 -10.91 -8.47
CA SER A 18 6.04 -11.47 -7.37
C SER A 18 4.65 -10.88 -7.51
N THR A 19 3.71 -11.70 -8.00
CA THR A 19 2.34 -11.26 -8.25
C THR A 19 1.85 -10.51 -7.02
N ALA A 20 1.54 -9.22 -7.20
CA ALA A 20 1.32 -8.35 -6.07
C ALA A 20 0.13 -8.89 -5.28
N MET A 21 0.33 -9.22 -3.99
CA MET A 21 -0.67 -9.97 -3.22
C MET A 21 -1.63 -9.02 -2.50
N CYS A 22 -2.88 -9.45 -2.33
CA CYS A 22 -3.84 -8.70 -1.54
C CYS A 22 -3.34 -8.48 -0.09
N SER A 23 -3.47 -7.25 0.41
CA SER A 23 -3.09 -6.85 1.77
C SER A 23 -4.06 -7.33 2.85
N ARG A 24 -5.19 -7.94 2.46
CA ARG A 24 -6.13 -8.52 3.42
C ARG A 24 -5.45 -9.70 4.13
N LYS A 25 -5.53 -9.72 5.47
CA LYS A 25 -5.02 -10.85 6.27
C LYS A 25 -5.62 -12.17 5.77
N ALA A 26 -4.77 -13.17 5.60
CA ALA A 26 -5.10 -14.51 5.10
C ALA A 26 -5.59 -14.58 3.64
N CYS A 27 -5.64 -13.47 2.90
CA CYS A 27 -5.85 -13.51 1.46
C CYS A 27 -4.50 -13.72 0.75
N ARG A 28 -4.47 -14.61 -0.24
CA ARG A 28 -3.32 -14.84 -1.13
C ARG A 28 -3.66 -14.62 -2.60
N ALA A 29 -4.82 -14.03 -2.88
CA ALA A 29 -5.23 -13.72 -4.24
C ALA A 29 -4.38 -12.58 -4.82
N ASP A 30 -4.25 -12.60 -6.13
CA ASP A 30 -3.56 -11.56 -6.89
C ASP A 30 -4.33 -10.25 -6.77
N ALA A 31 -3.60 -9.18 -6.49
CA ALA A 31 -4.13 -7.85 -6.41
C ALA A 31 -4.32 -7.29 -7.82
N SER A 32 -5.43 -6.60 -8.00
CA SER A 32 -5.76 -5.86 -9.23
C SER A 32 -6.00 -4.38 -8.93
N TRP A 33 -5.92 -3.98 -7.67
CA TRP A 33 -6.24 -2.65 -7.19
C TRP A 33 -5.24 -2.16 -6.15
N GLN A 34 -5.04 -0.85 -6.12
CA GLN A 34 -4.23 -0.12 -5.17
C GLN A 34 -5.14 0.88 -4.45
N LEU A 35 -5.20 0.79 -3.12
CA LEU A 35 -5.90 1.73 -2.27
C LEU A 35 -4.88 2.66 -1.64
N LEU A 36 -4.86 3.90 -2.11
CA LEU A 36 -4.05 4.97 -1.57
C LEU A 36 -4.75 5.53 -0.33
N TRP A 37 -4.01 5.60 0.78
CA TRP A 37 -4.52 6.09 2.04
C TRP A 37 -3.49 6.91 2.80
N ASN A 38 -3.98 7.80 3.66
CA ASN A 38 -3.15 8.63 4.53
C ASN A 38 -3.82 8.75 5.91
N ASN A 39 -3.00 8.62 6.96
CA ASN A 39 -3.44 8.90 8.33
C ASN A 39 -2.87 10.25 8.78
N PRO A 40 -3.65 11.35 8.73
CA PRO A 40 -3.16 12.68 9.04
C PRO A 40 -2.77 12.84 10.52
N LYS A 41 -3.21 11.92 11.40
CA LYS A 41 -2.82 11.92 12.81
C LYS A 41 -1.35 11.53 13.04
N ILE A 42 -0.72 10.85 12.08
CA ILE A 42 0.62 10.26 12.22
C ILE A 42 1.54 10.63 11.04
N HIS A 43 0.98 11.00 9.89
CA HIS A 43 1.73 11.26 8.67
C HIS A 43 1.40 12.65 8.13
N THR A 44 2.39 13.29 7.51
CA THR A 44 2.18 14.51 6.71
C THR A 44 1.22 14.20 5.55
N PRO A 45 0.47 15.18 5.04
CA PRO A 45 -0.50 14.97 3.95
C PRO A 45 0.16 14.47 2.65
N ASP A 46 1.46 14.72 2.49
CA ASP A 46 2.27 14.29 1.36
C ASP A 46 2.57 12.78 1.39
N ARG A 47 2.65 12.17 2.57
CA ARG A 47 3.01 10.75 2.71
C ARG A 47 1.79 9.84 2.55
N ARG A 48 1.66 9.21 1.38
CA ARG A 48 0.60 8.22 1.11
C ARG A 48 1.13 6.81 1.23
N LYS A 49 0.32 5.92 1.81
CA LYS A 49 0.56 4.48 1.81
C LYS A 49 -0.35 3.81 0.80
N VAL A 50 0.08 2.66 0.31
CA VAL A 50 -0.67 1.85 -0.66
C VAL A 50 -1.00 0.51 -0.01
N TRP A 51 -2.27 0.12 -0.07
CA TRP A 51 -2.72 -1.25 0.18
C TRP A 51 -3.15 -1.90 -1.12
N LEU A 52 -2.79 -3.16 -1.30
CA LEU A 52 -3.15 -3.92 -2.49
C LEU A 52 -4.44 -4.70 -2.23
N ALA A 53 -5.33 -4.77 -3.22
CA ALA A 53 -6.57 -5.51 -3.12
C ALA A 53 -6.85 -6.35 -4.36
N CYS A 54 -7.32 -7.58 -4.15
CA CYS A 54 -7.98 -8.36 -5.19
C CYS A 54 -9.41 -7.83 -5.42
N GLY A 55 -10.06 -8.27 -6.49
CA GLY A 55 -11.43 -7.85 -6.82
C GLY A 55 -12.44 -8.09 -5.69
N GLU A 56 -12.29 -9.19 -4.95
CA GLU A 56 -13.18 -9.55 -3.84
C GLU A 56 -13.03 -8.64 -2.60
N HIS A 57 -11.81 -8.18 -2.32
CA HIS A 57 -11.51 -7.43 -1.08
C HIS A 57 -11.39 -5.92 -1.27
N LYS A 58 -11.44 -5.44 -2.52
CA LYS A 58 -11.37 -4.01 -2.85
C LYS A 58 -12.40 -3.20 -2.06
N GLU A 59 -13.67 -3.54 -2.21
CA GLU A 59 -14.79 -2.78 -1.64
C GLU A 59 -14.72 -2.74 -0.11
N TRP A 60 -14.42 -3.88 0.53
CA TRP A 60 -14.27 -3.95 1.98
C TRP A 60 -13.11 -3.09 2.51
N LEU A 61 -11.95 -3.13 1.85
CA LEU A 61 -10.80 -2.33 2.27
C LEU A 61 -11.05 -0.83 2.06
N GLU A 62 -11.76 -0.49 0.98
CA GLU A 62 -12.14 0.89 0.67
C GLU A 62 -13.09 1.46 1.72
N ASP A 63 -14.19 0.76 2.01
CA ASP A 63 -15.14 1.15 3.06
C ASP A 63 -14.46 1.30 4.43
N TYR A 64 -13.60 0.35 4.80
CA TYR A 64 -12.82 0.43 6.04
C TYR A 64 -11.99 1.72 6.14
N LEU A 65 -11.37 2.14 5.04
CA LEU A 65 -10.58 3.38 4.97
C LEU A 65 -11.47 4.62 4.95
N GLN A 66 -12.60 4.58 4.22
CA GLN A 66 -13.55 5.68 4.10
C GLN A 66 -14.21 6.00 5.44
N THR A 67 -14.73 4.99 6.13
CA THR A 67 -15.37 5.14 7.45
C THR A 67 -14.43 5.76 8.49
N ARG A 68 -13.11 5.61 8.31
CA ARG A 68 -12.08 6.20 9.21
C ARG A 68 -11.50 7.52 8.70
N GLY A 69 -11.94 8.03 7.55
CA GLY A 69 -11.41 9.24 6.92
C GLY A 69 -9.95 9.11 6.47
N LEU A 70 -9.49 7.89 6.23
CA LEU A 70 -8.11 7.58 5.81
C LEU A 70 -7.98 7.43 4.29
N TRP A 71 -9.09 7.11 3.63
CA TRP A 71 -9.13 6.87 2.19
C TRP A 71 -8.74 8.13 1.40
N LYS A 72 -7.99 7.93 0.32
CA LYS A 72 -7.65 8.99 -0.63
C LYS A 72 -8.12 8.64 -2.03
N GLU A 73 -7.75 7.45 -2.50
CA GLU A 73 -8.03 7.05 -3.88
C GLU A 73 -7.93 5.53 -4.02
N THR A 74 -8.68 4.97 -4.96
CA THR A 74 -8.55 3.58 -5.37
C THR A 74 -8.26 3.55 -6.86
N VAL A 75 -7.11 3.01 -7.25
CA VAL A 75 -6.66 2.93 -8.65
C VAL A 75 -6.42 1.47 -9.06
N PRO A 76 -6.52 1.13 -10.35
CA PRO A 76 -6.10 -0.17 -10.84
C PRO A 76 -4.62 -0.42 -10.52
N LEU A 77 -4.27 -1.67 -10.25
CA LEU A 77 -2.88 -2.08 -10.22
C LEU A 77 -2.43 -2.32 -11.65
N ASP A 78 -1.90 -1.29 -12.31
CA ASP A 78 -1.21 -1.48 -13.57
C ASP A 78 0.05 -2.31 -13.35
N ALA A 79 0.19 -3.40 -14.11
CA ALA A 79 1.37 -4.28 -14.09
C ALA A 79 2.68 -3.56 -14.46
N ALA A 80 2.60 -2.30 -14.88
CA ALA A 80 3.70 -1.45 -15.33
C ALA A 80 4.08 -0.35 -14.33
N ALA A 81 3.71 -0.45 -13.04
CA ALA A 81 4.15 0.49 -12.01
C ALA A 81 5.66 0.35 -11.72
N THR A 82 6.48 0.71 -12.71
CA THR A 82 7.82 1.22 -12.53
C THR A 82 7.66 2.49 -11.69
N PRO A 83 8.19 2.58 -10.46
CA PRO A 83 8.34 3.87 -9.80
C PRO A 83 9.47 4.60 -10.52
N GLY A 84 9.16 5.14 -11.70
CA GLY A 84 10.04 5.99 -12.50
C GLY A 84 10.18 7.34 -11.82
N GLY A 85 11.00 7.39 -10.77
CA GLY A 85 11.59 8.63 -10.28
C GLY A 85 12.77 8.99 -11.17
N THR A 86 12.51 9.83 -12.17
CA THR A 86 13.51 10.43 -13.06
C THR A 86 14.73 10.93 -12.29
N ARG A 87 15.92 10.55 -12.74
CA ARG A 87 17.14 11.32 -12.54
C ARG A 87 17.76 11.61 -13.89
#